data_AF-A0A3C1UEB8-F1
#
_entry.id   AF-A0A3C1UEB8-F1
#
_cell.length_a   1.000
_cell.length_b   1.000
_cell.length_c   1.000
_cell.angle_alpha   90.00
_cell.angle_beta   90.00
_cell.angle_gamma   90.00
#
_symmetry.space_group_name_H-M   'P 1'
#
loop_
_entity.id
_entity.type
_entity.pdbx_description
1 polymer ?
#
loop_
_entity_poly.entity_id
_entity_poly.type
_entity_poly.pdbx_seq_one_letter_code
_entity_poly.pdbx_strand_id
1 'polypeptide(L)'
;IDTVILGCTHYPLLVNKIKKYMPKSVHIIEQGGIVAESLKDYLHRHPEMEQRCSKGGTCEYFTTEDAEKFSEMGSIFVNEKINAKHVTL
;
A
#
# COMPACT_ATOMS: atom_id res chain seq x y z
N ILE A 1 12.22 12.03 -20.51
CA ILE A 1 11.83 11.36 -19.25
C ILE A 1 12.46 9.99 -19.28
N ASP A 2 13.34 9.69 -18.34
CA ASP A 2 14.02 8.39 -18.19
C ASP A 2 13.44 7.56 -17.04
N THR A 3 12.62 8.18 -16.17
CA THR A 3 12.09 7.56 -14.96
C THR A 3 10.69 8.09 -14.69
N VAL A 4 9.78 7.21 -14.28
CA VAL A 4 8.41 7.54 -13.90
C VAL A 4 8.13 6.95 -12.52
N ILE A 5 7.66 7.81 -11.61
CA ILE A 5 7.14 7.39 -10.31
C ILE A 5 5.64 7.15 -10.45
N LEU A 6 5.17 5.98 -10.02
CA LEU A 6 3.74 5.69 -9.92
C LEU A 6 3.17 6.36 -8.67
N GLY A 7 2.90 7.67 -8.76
CA GLY A 7 2.51 8.53 -7.62
C GLY A 7 1.05 8.41 -7.16
N CYS A 8 0.30 7.41 -7.63
CA CYS A 8 -1.04 7.10 -7.15
C CYS A 8 -1.03 5.70 -6.54
N THR A 9 -1.61 5.55 -5.35
CA THR A 9 -1.70 4.29 -4.60
C THR A 9 -2.36 3.14 -5.39
N HIS A 10 -3.13 3.46 -6.43
CA HIS A 10 -3.87 2.48 -7.25
C HIS A 10 -3.09 1.97 -8.48
N TYR A 11 -2.01 2.65 -8.89
CA TYR A 11 -1.25 2.29 -10.08
C TYR A 11 -0.53 0.93 -10.06
N PRO A 12 -0.16 0.35 -8.91
CA PRO A 12 0.38 -1.01 -8.87
C PRO A 12 -0.54 -2.04 -9.57
N LEU A 13 -1.87 -1.89 -9.51
CA LEU A 13 -2.80 -2.78 -10.23
C LEU A 13 -2.65 -2.70 -11.76
N LEU A 14 -2.17 -1.57 -12.26
CA LEU A 14 -2.01 -1.31 -13.69
C LEU A 14 -0.54 -1.46 -14.12
N VAL A 15 0.37 -1.82 -13.22
CA VAL A 15 1.82 -1.77 -13.49
C VAL A 15 2.22 -2.55 -14.73
N ASN A 16 1.64 -3.72 -14.95
CA ASN A 16 1.92 -4.55 -16.13
C ASN A 16 1.44 -3.89 -17.43
N LYS A 17 0.29 -3.21 -17.40
CA LYS A 17 -0.20 -2.43 -18.55
C LYS A 17 0.67 -1.21 -18.78
N ILE A 18 1.03 -0.47 -17.72
CA ILE A 18 1.90 0.70 -17.82
C ILE A 18 3.26 0.30 -18.41
N LYS A 19 3.90 -0.75 -17.88
CA LYS A 19 5.16 -1.32 -18.39
C LYS A 19 5.08 -1.72 -19.87
N LYS A 20 3.93 -2.23 -20.33
CA LYS A 20 3.72 -2.63 -21.74
C LYS A 20 3.77 -1.45 -22.71
N TYR A 21 3.23 -0.30 -22.33
CA TYR A 21 3.15 0.88 -23.21
C TYR A 21 4.28 1.89 -22.97
N MET A 22 5.04 1.72 -21.90
CA MET A 22 6.19 2.57 -21.59
C MET A 22 7.40 2.19 -22.47
N PRO A 23 8.19 3.15 -22.97
CA PRO A 23 9.46 2.85 -23.61
C PRO A 23 10.38 2.06 -22.66
N LYS A 24 11.10 1.06 -23.18
CA LYS A 24 12.01 0.21 -22.38
C LYS A 24 13.14 0.97 -21.69
N SER A 25 13.47 2.17 -22.18
CA SER A 25 14.46 3.07 -21.58
C SER A 25 13.96 3.78 -20.34
N VAL A 26 12.65 3.71 -20.04
CA VAL A 26 12.05 4.38 -18.89
C VAL A 26 11.98 3.41 -17.71
N HIS A 27 12.61 3.81 -16.61
CA HIS A 27 12.51 3.10 -15.33
C HIS A 27 11.17 3.44 -14.64
N ILE A 28 10.49 2.42 -14.10
CA ILE A 28 9.23 2.59 -13.38
C ILE A 28 9.46 2.30 -11.90
N ILE A 29 9.09 3.26 -11.05
CA ILE A 29 9.23 3.19 -9.60
C ILE A 29 7.85 3.07 -8.96
N GLU A 30 7.65 2.04 -8.14
CA GLU A 30 6.44 1.80 -7.36
C GLU A 30 6.62 2.34 -5.92
N GLN A 31 5.62 3.05 -5.39
CA GLN A 31 5.75 3.75 -4.10
C GLN A 31 5.71 2.81 -2.88
N GLY A 32 4.95 1.72 -2.93
CA GLY A 32 4.65 0.88 -1.75
C GLY A 32 5.91 0.36 -1.04
N GLY A 33 6.83 -0.24 -1.80
CA GLY A 33 8.08 -0.77 -1.23
C GLY A 33 8.98 0.31 -0.63
N ILE A 34 9.02 1.50 -1.23
CA ILE A 34 9.82 2.63 -0.74
C ILE A 34 9.28 3.11 0.62
N VAL A 35 7.96 3.24 0.75
CA VAL A 35 7.33 3.68 1.99
C VAL A 35 7.51 2.63 3.09
N ALA A 36 7.38 1.34 2.77
CA ALA A 36 7.59 0.26 3.73
C ALA A 36 9.02 0.23 4.27
N GLU A 37 10.04 0.30 3.40
CA GLU A 37 11.44 0.32 3.86
C GLU A 37 11.75 1.62 4.62
N SER A 38 11.19 2.76 4.20
CA SER A 38 11.33 4.02 4.93
C SER A 38 10.73 3.96 6.33
N LEU A 39 9.59 3.26 6.52
CA LEU A 39 8.98 3.08 7.85
C LEU A 39 9.85 2.18 8.74
N LYS A 40 10.40 1.09 8.18
CA LYS A 40 11.32 0.20 8.90
C LYS A 40 12.58 0.93 9.34
N ASP A 41 13.20 1.70 8.44
CA ASP A 41 14.35 2.55 8.76
C ASP A 41 14.00 3.60 9.82
N TYR A 42 12.81 4.20 9.74
CA TYR A 42 12.33 5.13 10.76
C TYR A 42 12.27 4.47 12.14
N LEU A 43 11.66 3.30 12.27
CA LEU A 43 11.56 2.60 13.56
C LEU A 43 12.92 2.15 14.09
N HIS A 44 13.86 1.77 13.21
CA HIS A 44 15.23 1.47 13.62
C HIS A 44 15.95 2.69 14.20
N ARG A 45 15.77 3.87 13.59
CA ARG A 45 16.36 5.13 14.07
C ARG A 45 15.65 5.72 15.30
N HIS A 46 14.44 5.25 15.60
CA HIS A 46 13.60 5.75 16.69
C HIS A 46 13.14 4.59 17.60
N PRO A 47 14.07 4.00 18.40
CA PRO A 47 13.75 2.88 19.27
C PRO A 47 12.66 3.19 20.30
N GLU A 48 12.49 4.46 20.69
CA GLU A 48 11.41 4.91 21.57
C GLU A 48 10.02 4.75 20.93
N MET A 49 9.93 4.87 19.61
CA MET A 49 8.69 4.61 18.87
C MET A 49 8.52 3.12 18.61
N GLU A 50 9.61 2.44 18.27
CA GLU A 50 9.63 0.99 18.03
C GLU A 50 9.09 0.20 19.23
N GLN A 51 9.50 0.58 20.45
CA GLN A 51 9.07 -0.04 21.71
C GLN A 51 7.60 0.22 22.04
N ARG A 52 6.99 1.27 21.49
CA ARG A 52 5.56 1.56 21.67
C ARG A 52 4.68 0.74 20.75
N CYS A 53 5.22 0.19 19.67
CA CYS A 53 4.48 -0.64 18.73
C CYS A 53 4.33 -2.07 19.26
N SER A 54 3.12 -2.63 19.17
CA SER A 54 2.90 -4.06 19.40
C SER A 54 3.62 -4.92 18.34
N LYS A 55 4.05 -6.13 18.73
CA LYS A 55 4.83 -7.04 17.86
C LYS A 55 4.06 -8.27 17.35
N GLY A 56 2.81 -8.43 17.76
CA GLY A 56 1.96 -9.57 17.42
C GLY A 56 0.52 -9.15 17.13
N GLY A 57 0.34 -7.98 16.52
CA GLY A 57 -0.98 -7.44 16.20
C GLY A 57 -1.68 -8.21 15.08
N THR A 58 -3.01 -8.07 15.05
CA THR A 58 -3.83 -8.47 13.91
C THR A 58 -4.05 -7.27 12.98
N CYS A 59 -4.44 -7.53 11.73
CA CYS A 59 -4.84 -6.48 10.79
C CYS A 59 -6.36 -6.36 10.80
N GLU A 60 -6.89 -5.16 11.09
CA GLU A 60 -8.30 -4.82 10.95
C GLU A 60 -8.47 -3.73 9.90
N TYR A 61 -9.54 -3.82 9.11
CA TYR A 61 -9.85 -2.88 8.05
C TYR A 61 -11.11 -2.11 8.42
N PHE A 62 -11.10 -0.80 8.20
CA PHE A 62 -12.22 0.09 8.49
C PHE A 62 -12.46 1.00 7.29
N THR A 63 -13.72 1.38 7.09
CA THR A 63 -14.13 2.34 6.06
C THR A 63 -15.25 3.23 6.57
N THR A 64 -15.30 4.49 6.12
CA THR A 64 -16.42 5.41 6.37
C THR A 64 -17.54 5.27 5.34
N GLU A 65 -17.32 4.44 4.33
CA GLU A 65 -18.24 4.19 3.22
C GLU A 65 -18.82 2.77 3.31
N ASP A 66 -19.32 2.25 2.20
CA ASP A 66 -19.81 0.87 2.08
C ASP A 66 -18.71 -0.16 2.38
N ALA A 67 -18.92 -0.93 3.46
CA ALA A 67 -17.97 -1.93 3.94
C ALA A 67 -17.88 -3.17 3.04
N GLU A 68 -18.97 -3.56 2.38
CA GLU A 68 -18.99 -4.72 1.50
C GLU A 68 -18.18 -4.43 0.23
N LYS A 69 -18.46 -3.29 -0.41
CA LYS A 69 -17.73 -2.83 -1.59
C LYS A 69 -16.26 -2.58 -1.29
N PHE A 70 -15.94 -2.00 -0.13
CA PHE A 70 -14.54 -1.85 0.28
C PHE A 70 -13.87 -3.21 0.47
N SER A 71 -14.56 -4.18 1.10
CA SER A 71 -14.00 -5.51 1.34
C SER A 71 -13.73 -6.25 0.03
N GLU A 72 -14.63 -6.16 -0.95
CA GLU A 72 -14.44 -6.74 -2.28
C GLU A 72 -13.22 -6.13 -2.98
N MET A 73 -13.17 -4.79 -3.08
CA MET A 73 -12.09 -4.10 -3.80
C MET A 73 -10.74 -4.26 -3.09
N GLY A 74 -10.70 -4.08 -1.77
CA GLY A 74 -9.47 -4.17 -0.99
C GLY A 74 -8.89 -5.58 -0.98
N SER A 75 -9.72 -6.62 -1.09
CA SER A 75 -9.24 -8.01 -1.21
C SER A 75 -8.40 -8.23 -2.47
N ILE A 76 -8.70 -7.50 -3.56
CA ILE A 76 -7.92 -7.52 -4.80
C ILE A 76 -6.54 -6.90 -4.58
N PHE A 77 -6.46 -5.81 -3.82
CA PHE A 77 -5.20 -5.11 -3.53
C PHE A 77 -4.27 -5.91 -2.62
N VAL A 78 -4.83 -6.51 -1.56
CA VAL A 78 -4.06 -7.27 -0.56
C VAL A 78 -3.76 -8.69 -1.04
N ASN A 79 -4.47 -9.17 -2.08
CA ASN A 79 -4.42 -10.54 -2.55
C ASN A 79 -4.81 -11.57 -1.47
N GLU A 80 -5.68 -11.15 -0.54
CA GLU A 80 -6.24 -11.95 0.55
C GLU A 80 -7.66 -11.46 0.84
N LYS A 81 -8.51 -12.31 1.41
CA LYS A 81 -9.86 -11.89 1.80
C LYS A 81 -9.79 -10.92 2.98
N ILE A 82 -10.23 -9.68 2.78
CA ILE A 82 -10.39 -8.70 3.86
C ILE A 82 -11.86 -8.63 4.29
N ASN A 83 -12.09 -8.34 5.57
CA ASN A 83 -13.42 -8.05 6.10
C ASN A 83 -13.36 -6.68 6.79
N ALA A 84 -13.86 -5.65 6.12
CA ALA A 84 -13.88 -4.30 6.64
C ALA A 84 -15.13 -4.02 7.49
N LYS A 85 -14.99 -3.12 8.47
CA LYS A 85 -16.09 -2.63 9.30
C LYS A 85 -16.40 -1.18 8.93
N HIS A 86 -17.69 -0.86 8.78
CA HIS A 86 -18.10 0.54 8.64
C HIS A 86 -17.90 1.29 9.97
N VAL A 87 -17.38 2.51 9.90
CA VAL A 87 -17.21 3.41 11.05
C VAL A 87 -17.68 4.82 10.70
N THR A 88 -18.25 5.51 11.69
CA THR A 88 -18.60 6.93 11.58
C THR A 88 -17.56 7.75 12.35
N LEU A 89 -17.01 8.79 11.71
CA LEU A 89 -16.03 9.71 12.30
C LEU A 89 -16.69 10.99 12.80
#